data_AF-A0AAE4BBD9-F1
#
_entry.id   AF-A0AAE4BBD9-F1
#
_cell.length_a   1.000
_cell.length_b   1.000
_cell.length_c   1.000
_cell.angle_alpha   90.00
_cell.angle_beta   90.00
_cell.angle_gamma   90.00
#
_symmetry.space_group_name_H-M   'P 1'
#
loop_
_entity.id
_entity.type
_entity.pdbx_description
1 polymer ?
#
loop_
_entity_poly.entity_id
_entity_poly.type
_entity_poly.pdbx_seq_one_letter_code
_entity_poly.pdbx_strand_id
1 'polypeptide(L)'
;EKLVKGIQEGKKHQTLLGATGTGKTFTVSNLIKEVNKPTLVIAHNKTLAGQLYSEFKEFFPNNAVEYFVSYYDYYQPEAYVPQTDTFIEKDASINDEIDKLRHSATSSLFERRDVIIIASVSCIY
;
A
#
# COMPACT_ATOMS: atom_id res chain seq x y z
N GLU A 1 19.57 4.45 -11.38
CA GLU A 1 19.97 3.90 -12.70
C GLU A 1 19.72 2.40 -12.86
N LYS A 2 20.34 1.51 -12.06
CA LYS A 2 20.23 0.04 -12.27
C LYS A 2 18.77 -0.49 -12.29
N LEU A 3 17.93 -0.06 -11.35
CA LEU A 3 16.52 -0.50 -11.28
C LEU A 3 15.67 0.00 -12.45
N VAL A 4 15.87 1.26 -12.86
CA VAL A 4 15.20 1.88 -14.01
C VAL A 4 15.48 1.09 -15.28
N LYS A 5 16.78 0.83 -15.54
CA LYS A 5 17.22 0.02 -16.68
C LYS A 5 16.60 -1.37 -16.65
N GLY A 6 16.54 -2.02 -15.48
CA GLY A 6 15.90 -3.33 -15.37
C GLY A 6 14.40 -3.32 -15.71
N ILE A 7 13.66 -2.27 -15.36
CA ILE A 7 12.24 -2.14 -15.75
C ILE A 7 12.12 -1.93 -17.26
N GLN A 8 12.98 -1.10 -17.86
CA GLN A 8 13.00 -0.84 -19.29
C GLN A 8 13.40 -2.08 -20.12
N GLU A 9 14.26 -2.93 -19.56
CA GLU A 9 14.64 -4.25 -20.11
C GLU A 9 13.55 -5.33 -19.89
N GLY A 10 12.44 -5.00 -19.23
CA GLY A 10 11.35 -5.95 -19.00
C GLY A 10 11.61 -6.97 -17.88
N LYS A 11 12.56 -6.71 -16.97
CA LYS A 11 12.80 -7.60 -15.82
C LYS A 11 11.59 -7.57 -14.88
N LYS A 12 11.00 -8.74 -14.66
CA LYS A 12 9.84 -8.91 -13.78
C LYS A 12 10.16 -8.76 -12.29
N HIS A 13 11.34 -9.22 -11.87
CA HIS A 13 11.77 -9.22 -10.48
C HIS A 13 13.11 -8.50 -10.32
N GLN A 14 13.18 -7.59 -9.36
CA GLN A 14 14.40 -6.85 -9.02
C GLN A 14 14.42 -6.59 -7.51
N THR A 15 15.62 -6.54 -6.93
CA THR A 15 15.81 -6.33 -5.49
C THR A 15 16.69 -5.10 -5.25
N LEU A 16 16.19 -4.17 -4.45
CA LEU A 16 17.01 -3.08 -3.90
C LEU A 16 17.65 -3.54 -2.59
N LEU A 17 18.93 -3.90 -2.62
CA LEU A 17 19.71 -4.15 -1.41
C LEU A 17 20.14 -2.82 -0.78
N GLY A 18 19.27 -2.25 0.06
CA GLY A 18 19.52 -0.98 0.77
C GLY A 18 19.63 -1.19 2.27
N ALA A 19 20.72 -0.70 2.87
CA ALA A 19 20.88 -0.72 4.33
C ALA A 19 19.86 0.21 5.03
N THR A 20 19.75 0.10 6.35
CA THR A 20 18.91 1.02 7.14
C THR A 20 19.47 2.44 7.05
N GLY A 21 18.59 3.44 6.92
CA GLY A 21 19.00 4.84 6.83
C GLY A 21 19.52 5.30 5.46
N THR A 22 19.63 4.44 4.45
CA THR A 22 20.16 4.83 3.13
C THR A 22 19.15 5.51 2.20
N GLY A 23 18.04 6.04 2.72
CA GLY A 23 17.03 6.72 1.89
C GLY A 23 16.34 5.82 0.87
N LYS A 24 15.86 4.63 1.30
CA LYS A 24 15.18 3.67 0.41
C LYS A 24 13.93 4.27 -0.23
N THR A 25 13.09 4.98 0.53
CA THR A 25 11.88 5.61 -0.02
C THR A 25 12.24 6.60 -1.13
N PHE A 26 13.21 7.49 -0.89
CA PHE A 26 13.68 8.43 -1.91
C PHE A 26 14.22 7.73 -3.17
N THR A 27 14.95 6.62 -3.00
CA THR A 27 15.43 5.81 -4.13
C THR A 27 14.25 5.25 -4.95
N VAL A 28 13.22 4.74 -4.28
CA VAL A 28 12.00 4.22 -4.92
C VAL A 28 11.18 5.34 -5.56
N SER A 29 11.09 6.53 -4.94
CA SER A 29 10.43 7.70 -5.53
C SER A 29 11.08 8.10 -6.86
N ASN A 30 12.42 8.18 -6.90
CA ASN A 30 13.12 8.44 -8.16
C ASN A 30 12.85 7.33 -9.19
N LEU A 31 12.82 6.06 -8.79
CA LEU A 31 12.45 4.96 -9.68
C LEU A 31 11.05 5.17 -10.28
N ILE A 32 10.04 5.46 -9.45
CA ILE A 32 8.64 5.66 -9.88
C ILE A 32 8.56 6.84 -10.86
N LYS A 33 9.23 7.95 -10.55
CA LYS A 33 9.28 9.14 -11.41
C LYS A 33 9.85 8.82 -12.79
N GLU A 34 10.98 8.11 -12.85
CA GLU A 34 11.66 7.80 -14.11
C GLU A 34 10.88 6.80 -14.99
N VAL A 35 10.20 5.82 -14.37
CA VAL A 35 9.43 4.82 -15.14
C VAL A 35 8.01 5.26 -15.48
N ASN A 36 7.48 6.26 -14.74
CA ASN A 36 6.18 6.88 -14.95
C ASN A 36 5.03 5.86 -15.13
N LYS A 37 4.89 4.96 -14.15
CA LYS A 37 3.82 3.95 -14.11
C LYS A 37 3.02 4.07 -12.80
N PRO A 38 1.70 3.82 -12.83
CA PRO A 38 0.94 3.59 -11.61
C PRO A 38 1.65 2.51 -10.78
N THR A 39 1.87 2.78 -9.50
CA THR A 39 2.71 1.93 -8.64
C THR A 39 1.98 1.56 -7.36
N LEU A 40 2.01 0.28 -7.01
CA LEU A 40 1.54 -0.25 -5.73
C LEU A 40 2.74 -0.52 -4.83
N VAL A 41 2.76 0.11 -3.64
CA VAL A 41 3.76 -0.12 -2.60
C VAL A 41 3.09 -0.90 -1.47
N ILE A 42 3.54 -2.13 -1.23
CA ILE A 42 2.96 -3.01 -0.20
C ILE A 42 3.83 -2.94 1.05
N ALA A 43 3.21 -2.56 2.18
CA ALA A 43 3.81 -2.56 3.51
C ALA A 43 3.20 -3.65 4.39
N HIS A 44 4.02 -4.26 5.23
CA HIS A 44 3.58 -5.39 6.07
C HIS A 44 2.75 -4.99 7.30
N ASN A 45 2.66 -3.70 7.62
CA ASN A 45 1.89 -3.20 8.76
C ASN A 45 1.34 -1.78 8.50
N LYS A 46 0.28 -1.39 9.24
CA LYS A 46 -0.40 -0.09 9.07
C LYS A 46 0.50 1.09 9.43
N THR A 47 1.39 0.96 10.42
CA THR A 47 2.28 2.05 10.85
C THR A 47 3.28 2.44 9.76
N LEU A 48 3.97 1.46 9.17
CA LEU A 48 4.89 1.69 8.06
C LEU A 48 4.15 2.17 6.81
N ALA A 49 2.94 1.65 6.54
CA ALA A 49 2.12 2.14 5.45
C ALA A 49 1.80 3.64 5.62
N GLY A 50 1.40 4.06 6.82
CA GLY A 50 1.14 5.47 7.12
C GLY A 50 2.38 6.36 6.97
N GLN A 51 3.54 5.89 7.44
CA GLN A 51 4.82 6.60 7.28
C GLN A 51 5.15 6.80 5.79
N LEU A 52 5.08 5.73 4.99
CA LEU A 52 5.34 5.80 3.56
C LEU A 52 4.34 6.72 2.87
N TYR A 53 3.05 6.64 3.21
CA TYR A 53 2.03 7.52 2.63
C TYR A 53 2.35 9.00 2.85
N SER A 54 2.76 9.39 4.06
CA SER A 54 3.20 10.76 4.35
C SER A 54 4.44 11.15 3.54
N GLU A 55 5.48 10.31 3.53
CA GLU A 55 6.71 10.57 2.75
C GLU A 55 6.42 10.71 1.24
N PHE A 56 5.60 9.81 0.67
CA PHE A 56 5.23 9.86 -0.74
C PHE A 56 4.38 11.10 -1.07
N LYS A 57 3.50 11.55 -0.18
CA LYS A 57 2.76 12.82 -0.37
C LYS A 57 3.69 14.02 -0.44
N GLU A 58 4.74 14.05 0.39
CA GLU A 58 5.76 15.11 0.33
C GLU A 58 6.60 15.04 -0.94
N PHE A 59 6.98 13.85 -1.39
CA PHE A 59 7.76 13.67 -2.61
C PHE A 59 6.95 13.95 -3.89
N PHE A 60 5.64 13.71 -3.87
CA PHE A 60 4.76 13.82 -5.03
C PHE A 60 3.50 14.66 -4.74
N PRO A 61 3.65 15.95 -4.38
CA PRO A 61 2.55 16.79 -3.91
C PRO A 61 1.47 17.07 -4.98
N ASN A 62 1.77 16.82 -6.26
CA ASN A 62 0.86 17.05 -7.39
C ASN A 62 0.28 15.74 -7.99
N ASN A 63 0.73 14.57 -7.51
CA ASN A 63 0.27 13.26 -7.99
C ASN A 63 -0.78 12.67 -7.04
N ALA A 64 -1.50 11.65 -7.49
CA ALA A 64 -2.42 10.92 -6.62
C ALA A 64 -1.66 9.91 -5.77
N VAL A 65 -1.28 10.34 -4.56
CA VAL A 65 -0.76 9.44 -3.53
C VAL A 65 -1.93 9.01 -2.65
N GLU A 66 -2.22 7.71 -2.68
CA GLU A 66 -3.43 7.12 -2.12
C GLU A 66 -3.09 6.09 -1.03
N TYR A 67 -4.06 5.82 -0.15
CA TYR A 67 -3.88 4.93 1.00
C TYR A 67 -4.91 3.81 1.00
N PHE A 68 -4.45 2.55 1.02
CA PHE A 68 -5.31 1.38 0.90
C PHE A 68 -4.95 0.31 1.94
N VAL A 69 -5.49 0.46 3.14
CA VAL A 69 -5.33 -0.52 4.23
C VAL A 69 -6.68 -1.09 4.65
N SER A 70 -6.66 -2.06 5.56
CA SER A 70 -7.90 -2.51 6.20
C SER A 70 -8.58 -1.34 6.91
N TYR A 71 -9.81 -1.07 6.47
CA TYR A 71 -10.78 -0.17 7.09
C TYR A 71 -11.39 -0.68 8.40
N TYR A 72 -11.03 -1.88 8.87
CA TYR A 72 -11.44 -2.32 10.19
C TYR A 72 -10.47 -1.80 11.25
N ASP A 73 -10.99 -1.09 12.24
CA ASP A 73 -10.27 -0.76 13.47
C ASP A 73 -10.23 -1.96 14.42
N TYR A 74 -11.32 -2.72 14.44
CA TYR A 74 -11.44 -4.00 15.12
C TYR A 74 -12.12 -5.00 14.20
N TYR A 75 -11.61 -6.23 14.17
CA TYR A 75 -12.20 -7.32 13.39
C TYR A 75 -11.99 -8.65 14.10
N GLN A 76 -13.11 -9.29 14.43
CA GLN A 76 -13.19 -10.66 14.89
C GLN A 76 -13.85 -11.50 13.79
N PRO A 77 -13.13 -12.47 13.20
CA PRO A 77 -13.74 -13.38 12.25
C PRO A 77 -14.73 -14.30 12.95
N GLU A 78 -15.74 -14.72 12.20
CA GLU A 78 -16.58 -15.85 12.58
C GLU A 78 -15.71 -17.12 12.68
N ALA A 79 -15.83 -17.85 13.77
CA ALA A 79 -15.08 -19.08 13.97
C ALA A 79 -15.84 -20.06 14.85
N TYR A 80 -15.57 -21.35 14.66
CA TYR A 80 -16.05 -22.40 15.56
C TYR A 80 -14.85 -23.09 16.20
N VAL A 81 -14.87 -23.22 17.52
CA VAL A 81 -13.80 -23.83 18.33
C VAL A 81 -14.28 -25.19 18.84
N PRO A 82 -13.87 -26.32 18.20
CA PRO A 82 -14.43 -27.63 18.51
C PRO A 82 -14.11 -28.13 19.92
N GLN A 83 -12.96 -27.73 20.47
CA GLN A 83 -12.49 -28.17 21.78
C GLN A 83 -13.40 -27.70 22.92
N THR A 84 -14.06 -26.57 22.73
CA THR A 84 -14.95 -25.95 23.71
C THR A 84 -16.40 -25.87 23.23
N ASP A 85 -16.70 -26.50 22.08
CA ASP A 85 -18.01 -26.43 21.42
C ASP A 85 -18.54 -24.97 21.35
N THR A 86 -17.64 -24.04 20.99
CA THR A 86 -17.94 -22.60 21.05
C THR A 86 -17.99 -22.02 19.66
N PHE A 87 -19.13 -21.39 19.34
CA PHE A 87 -19.26 -20.54 18.18
C PHE A 87 -18.92 -19.09 18.54
N ILE A 88 -18.04 -18.49 17.75
CA ILE A 88 -17.58 -17.10 17.86
C ILE A 88 -18.21 -16.35 16.70
N GLU A 89 -19.17 -15.48 17.02
CA GLU A 89 -19.82 -14.59 16.07
C GLU A 89 -18.82 -13.59 15.46
N LYS A 90 -19.10 -13.18 14.23
CA LYS A 90 -18.39 -12.08 13.57
C LYS A 90 -18.71 -10.78 14.29
N ASP A 91 -17.68 -10.04 14.65
CA ASP A 91 -17.83 -8.68 15.17
C ASP A 91 -16.76 -7.77 14.53
N ALA A 92 -17.14 -6.54 14.19
CA ALA A 92 -16.22 -5.62 13.53
C ALA A 92 -16.64 -4.16 13.72
N SER A 93 -15.63 -3.28 13.78
CA SER A 93 -15.81 -1.84 13.73
C SER A 93 -15.09 -1.28 12.51
N ILE A 94 -15.81 -0.49 11.71
CA ILE A 94 -15.31 0.15 10.50
C ILE A 94 -14.82 1.56 10.82
N ASN A 95 -13.77 1.98 10.13
CA ASN A 95 -13.23 3.33 10.13
C ASN A 95 -13.63 4.04 8.83
N ASP A 96 -14.55 5.00 8.93
CA ASP A 96 -15.12 5.71 7.77
C ASP A 96 -14.07 6.53 7.00
N GLU A 97 -13.03 7.04 7.68
CA GLU A 97 -11.95 7.78 7.02
C GLU A 97 -11.12 6.85 6.13
N ILE A 98 -10.76 5.67 6.65
CA ILE A 98 -10.04 4.67 5.86
C ILE A 98 -10.88 4.16 4.70
N ASP A 99 -12.18 3.95 4.90
CA ASP A 99 -13.09 3.54 3.82
C ASP A 99 -13.14 4.57 2.68
N LYS A 100 -13.24 5.86 3.03
CA LYS A 100 -13.15 6.96 2.08
C LYS A 100 -11.82 6.96 1.32
N LEU A 101 -10.70 6.73 2.01
CA LEU A 101 -9.38 6.64 1.38
C LEU A 101 -9.26 5.44 0.42
N ARG A 102 -9.88 4.30 0.76
CA ARG A 102 -9.94 3.15 -0.14
C ARG A 102 -10.71 3.46 -1.42
N HIS A 103 -11.87 4.13 -1.28
CA HIS A 103 -12.64 4.58 -2.43
C HIS A 103 -11.85 5.56 -3.31
N SER A 104 -11.18 6.54 -2.70
CA SER A 104 -10.26 7.47 -3.39
C SER A 104 -9.21 6.72 -4.19
N ALA A 105 -8.54 5.73 -3.57
CA ALA A 105 -7.51 4.93 -4.22
C ALA A 105 -8.02 4.19 -5.48
N THR A 106 -9.21 3.59 -5.40
CA THR A 106 -9.81 2.89 -6.55
C THR A 106 -10.26 3.85 -7.64
N SER A 107 -10.87 4.99 -7.30
CA SER A 107 -11.33 5.97 -8.29
C SER A 107 -10.15 6.62 -9.02
N SER A 108 -9.08 6.97 -8.30
CA SER A 108 -7.87 7.55 -8.88
C SER A 108 -7.25 6.69 -9.99
N LEU A 109 -7.34 5.35 -9.90
CA LEU A 109 -6.85 4.45 -10.95
C LEU A 109 -7.63 4.54 -12.27
N PHE A 110 -8.91 4.92 -12.23
CA PHE A 110 -9.75 5.11 -13.42
C PHE A 110 -9.63 6.52 -14.00
N GLU A 111 -9.34 7.51 -13.16
CA GLU A 111 -9.32 8.93 -13.54
C GLU A 111 -7.95 9.40 -14.06
N ARG A 112 -6.85 8.83 -13.56
CA ARG A 112 -5.49 9.30 -13.86
C ARG A 112 -4.44 8.20 -13.87
N ARG A 113 -3.29 8.49 -14.48
CA ARG A 113 -2.17 7.55 -14.66
C ARG A 113 -1.07 7.68 -13.61
N ASP A 114 -0.99 8.83 -12.95
CA ASP A 114 0.06 9.17 -12.00
C ASP A 114 -0.39 8.89 -10.56
N VAL A 115 -0.63 7.60 -10.31
CA VAL A 115 -1.16 7.08 -9.04
C VAL A 115 -0.11 6.25 -8.32
N ILE A 116 0.08 6.51 -7.04
CA ILE A 116 0.90 5.71 -6.13
C ILE A 116 0.00 5.26 -4.98
N ILE A 117 -0.25 3.96 -4.87
CA ILE A 117 -1.07 3.40 -3.79
C ILE A 117 -0.13 2.80 -2.75
N ILE A 118 -0.21 3.29 -1.51
CA ILE A 118 0.43 2.67 -0.36
C ILE A 118 -0.58 1.75 0.31
N ALA A 119 -0.31 0.45 0.31
CA ALA A 119 -1.25 -0.55 0.76
C ALA A 119 -0.67 -1.49 1.81
N SER A 120 -1.55 -2.08 2.63
CA SER A 120 -1.20 -3.28 3.38
C SER A 120 -1.54 -4.54 2.57
N VAL A 121 -1.40 -5.73 3.17
CA VAL A 121 -1.89 -6.99 2.59
C VAL A 121 -3.40 -6.98 2.29
N SER A 122 -4.16 -5.96 2.69
CA SER A 122 -5.55 -5.81 2.26
C SER A 122 -5.72 -5.62 0.75
N CYS A 123 -4.66 -5.32 -0.02
CA CYS A 123 -4.76 -5.15 -1.47
C CYS A 123 -4.90 -6.45 -2.27
N ILE A 124 -4.75 -7.61 -1.64
CA ILE A 124 -4.98 -8.93 -2.27
C ILE A 124 -6.33 -9.55 -1.90
N TYR A 125 -7.15 -8.81 -1.15
CA TYR A 125 -8.53 -9.12 -0.80
C TYR A 125 -9.46 -8.13 -1.47
#